data_AF-A0AAE1TNX1-F1
#
_entry.id   AF-A0AAE1TNX1-F1
#
_cell.length_a   1.000
_cell.length_b   1.000
_cell.length_c   1.000
_cell.angle_alpha   90.00
_cell.angle_beta   90.00
_cell.angle_gamma   90.00
#
_symmetry.space_group_name_H-M   'P 1'
#
loop_
_entity.id
_entity.type
_entity.pdbx_description
1 polymer ?
#
loop_
_entity_poly.entity_id
_entity_poly.type
_entity_poly.pdbx_seq_one_letter_code
_entity_poly.pdbx_strand_id
1 'polypeptide(L)'
;MFRGEWSSKHQLASLDPRRAKVRRHLVRQHNLLRSQAYPTPADMLAVTWYQTAAEQAQAWAEECDTHTLSDHPSVRWSSRYGACGQNVFISPTKKRWSHVLSEWWGGHEHFHYGSNDNNVTLVASYTQMAWYNSHQLGCGFAQCSTTGGAPFFRYVCNYCPAGNNPNRLNRPYTTGTTCSLCPHSCKSPCYRHTCYLCTNACHYSDLWLNCGQLDKEWHEWLCNTKTKQGVERFKNCRATCQCVNEIT
;
A
#
# COMPACT_ATOMS: atom_id res chain seq x y z
N MET A 1 -37.93 -9.71 19.76
CA MET A 1 -37.32 -9.96 18.43
C MET A 1 -36.10 -9.05 18.16
N PHE A 2 -35.25 -8.74 19.16
CA PHE A 2 -34.19 -7.71 19.04
C PHE A 2 -32.73 -8.24 19.06
N ARG A 3 -32.51 -9.56 19.10
CA ARG A 3 -31.16 -10.15 19.22
C ARG A 3 -30.40 -10.32 17.88
N GLY A 4 -31.09 -10.23 16.74
CA GLY A 4 -30.50 -10.46 15.40
C GLY A 4 -29.73 -9.27 14.82
N GLU A 5 -30.31 -8.07 14.84
CA GLU A 5 -29.70 -6.85 14.28
C GLU A 5 -28.52 -6.33 15.11
N TRP A 6 -28.55 -6.51 16.43
CA TRP A 6 -27.46 -6.08 17.31
C TRP A 6 -26.19 -6.91 17.08
N SER A 7 -26.37 -8.23 16.88
CA SER A 7 -25.27 -9.16 16.55
C SER A 7 -24.67 -8.89 15.17
N SER A 8 -25.49 -8.59 14.15
CA SER A 8 -25.00 -8.29 12.80
C SER A 8 -24.23 -6.97 12.73
N LYS A 9 -24.73 -5.89 13.37
CA LYS A 9 -24.02 -4.59 13.46
C LYS A 9 -22.69 -4.71 14.20
N HIS A 10 -22.63 -5.47 15.31
CA HIS A 10 -21.38 -5.72 16.03
C HIS A 10 -20.36 -6.52 15.21
N GLN A 11 -20.82 -7.47 14.38
CA GLN A 11 -19.93 -8.25 13.54
C GLN A 11 -19.35 -7.44 12.38
N LEU A 12 -20.12 -6.54 11.76
CA LEU A 12 -19.61 -5.62 10.72
C LEU A 12 -18.65 -4.59 11.29
N ALA A 13 -18.91 -4.11 12.51
CA ALA A 13 -17.99 -3.23 13.20
C ALA A 13 -16.60 -3.88 13.36
N SER A 14 -16.46 -5.20 13.44
CA SER A 14 -15.13 -5.84 13.52
C SER A 14 -14.31 -5.76 12.23
N LEU A 15 -14.94 -5.38 11.12
CA LEU A 15 -14.34 -5.24 9.80
C LEU A 15 -14.15 -3.78 9.38
N ASP A 16 -14.83 -2.83 10.03
CA ASP A 16 -14.77 -1.41 9.68
C ASP A 16 -13.38 -0.78 9.99
N PRO A 17 -12.58 -0.40 8.97
CA PRO A 17 -11.26 0.21 9.16
C PRO A 17 -11.31 1.62 9.74
N ARG A 18 -12.47 2.28 9.88
CA ARG A 18 -12.58 3.53 10.65
C ARG A 18 -12.26 3.30 12.13
N ARG A 19 -12.41 2.06 12.63
CA ARG A 19 -12.08 1.71 14.01
C ARG A 19 -10.59 1.49 14.20
N ALA A 20 -10.01 2.16 15.19
CA ALA A 20 -8.58 2.07 15.49
C ALA A 20 -8.06 0.64 15.72
N LYS A 21 -8.88 -0.26 16.30
CA LYS A 21 -8.51 -1.67 16.49
C LYS A 21 -8.30 -2.40 15.16
N VAL A 22 -9.16 -2.13 14.16
CA VAL A 22 -9.05 -2.72 12.81
C VAL A 22 -7.84 -2.15 12.08
N ARG A 23 -7.64 -0.82 12.12
CA ARG A 23 -6.45 -0.16 11.54
C ARG A 23 -5.14 -0.77 12.05
N ARG A 24 -5.00 -0.88 13.38
CA ARG A 24 -3.82 -1.47 14.01
C ARG A 24 -3.62 -2.94 13.61
N HIS A 25 -4.70 -3.71 13.50
CA HIS A 25 -4.61 -5.10 13.04
C HIS A 25 -4.10 -5.17 11.61
N LEU A 26 -4.67 -4.38 10.69
CA LEU A 26 -4.27 -4.33 9.28
C LEU A 26 -2.80 -3.95 9.12
N VAL A 27 -2.36 -2.85 9.73
CA VAL A 27 -0.96 -2.41 9.71
C VAL A 27 -0.02 -3.49 10.26
N ARG A 28 -0.37 -4.09 11.41
CA ARG A 28 0.46 -5.14 12.03
C ARG A 28 0.57 -6.39 11.15
N GLN A 29 -0.52 -6.83 10.53
CA GLN A 29 -0.50 -8.00 9.66
C GLN A 29 0.31 -7.75 8.39
N HIS A 30 0.18 -6.57 7.76
CA HIS A 30 1.02 -6.21 6.62
C HIS A 30 2.51 -6.20 6.99
N ASN A 31 2.88 -5.59 8.12
CA ASN A 31 4.27 -5.58 8.58
C ASN A 31 4.81 -6.98 8.89
N LEU A 32 3.98 -7.85 9.48
CA LEU A 32 4.36 -9.24 9.71
C LEU A 32 4.63 -9.97 8.38
N LEU A 33 3.72 -9.88 7.42
CA LEU A 33 3.88 -10.51 6.10
C LEU A 33 5.09 -9.97 5.35
N ARG A 34 5.28 -8.65 5.31
CA ARG A 34 6.43 -7.99 4.67
C ARG A 34 7.77 -8.47 5.22
N SER A 35 7.86 -8.76 6.52
CA SER A 35 9.08 -9.31 7.13
C SER A 35 9.34 -10.78 6.80
N GLN A 36 8.34 -11.50 6.31
CA GLN A 36 8.40 -12.91 5.93
C GLN A 36 8.58 -13.10 4.41
N ALA A 37 8.70 -12.01 3.64
CA ALA A 37 8.94 -12.07 2.21
C ALA A 37 10.22 -12.86 1.89
N TYR A 38 10.17 -13.64 0.81
CA TYR A 38 11.29 -14.43 0.32
C TYR A 38 11.52 -14.19 -1.18
N PRO A 39 12.77 -13.99 -1.63
CA PRO A 39 14.01 -13.87 -0.84
C PRO A 39 13.99 -12.70 0.14
N THR A 40 14.85 -12.72 1.16
CA THR A 40 14.83 -11.71 2.23
C THR A 40 15.05 -10.30 1.67
N PRO A 41 14.24 -9.30 2.09
CA PRO A 41 14.38 -7.93 1.61
C PRO A 41 15.35 -7.11 2.47
N ALA A 42 16.18 -6.29 1.82
CA ALA A 42 17.14 -5.39 2.45
C ALA A 42 16.57 -4.00 2.75
N ASP A 43 15.56 -3.56 2.00
CA ASP A 43 15.00 -2.20 1.96
C ASP A 43 13.49 -2.14 2.27
N MET A 44 12.91 -3.20 2.84
CA MET A 44 11.47 -3.26 3.09
C MET A 44 11.06 -2.25 4.16
N LEU A 45 10.29 -1.22 3.77
CA LEU A 45 9.75 -0.26 4.73
C LEU A 45 8.62 -0.87 5.57
N ALA A 46 8.55 -0.47 6.83
CA ALA A 46 7.37 -0.66 7.65
C ALA A 46 6.20 0.19 7.11
N VAL A 47 5.02 -0.41 7.01
CA VAL A 47 3.79 0.31 6.69
C VAL A 47 3.23 1.01 7.92
N THR A 48 2.71 2.21 7.72
CA THR A 48 1.92 2.99 8.69
C THR A 48 0.55 3.33 8.14
N TRP A 49 -0.40 3.66 9.00
CA TRP A 49 -1.74 4.05 8.57
C TRP A 49 -1.76 5.44 7.96
N TYR A 50 -2.38 5.59 6.80
CA TYR A 50 -2.54 6.87 6.11
C TYR A 50 -4.00 7.18 5.84
N GLN A 51 -4.46 8.28 6.45
CA GLN A 51 -5.87 8.63 6.49
C GLN A 51 -6.44 8.95 5.10
N THR A 52 -5.72 9.69 4.27
CA THR A 52 -6.16 10.02 2.91
C THR A 52 -6.36 8.77 2.04
N ALA A 53 -5.44 7.80 2.13
CA ALA A 53 -5.59 6.53 1.42
C ALA A 53 -6.81 5.74 1.91
N ALA A 54 -7.10 5.78 3.22
CA ALA A 54 -8.23 5.07 3.81
C ALA A 54 -9.58 5.67 3.41
N GLU A 55 -9.67 7.00 3.35
CA GLU A 55 -10.87 7.70 2.88
C GLU A 55 -11.19 7.34 1.43
N GLN A 56 -10.17 7.35 0.56
CA GLN A 56 -10.30 6.93 -0.84
C GLN A 56 -10.67 5.44 -0.96
N ALA A 57 -10.07 4.57 -0.15
CA ALA A 57 -10.39 3.14 -0.13
C ALA A 57 -11.81 2.86 0.37
N GLN A 58 -12.29 3.63 1.35
CA GLN A 58 -13.65 3.52 1.87
C GLN A 58 -14.68 3.98 0.83
N ALA A 59 -14.44 5.13 0.18
CA ALA A 59 -15.30 5.62 -0.90
C ALA A 59 -15.43 4.57 -2.02
N TRP A 60 -14.31 3.99 -2.46
CA TRP A 60 -14.32 2.92 -3.47
C TRP A 60 -15.08 1.67 -3.02
N ALA A 61 -14.92 1.26 -1.76
CA ALA A 61 -15.67 0.11 -1.24
C ALA A 61 -17.19 0.39 -1.27
N GLU A 62 -17.60 1.60 -0.91
CA GLU A 62 -19.00 2.05 -0.84
C GLU A 62 -19.67 2.26 -2.21
N GLU A 63 -18.90 2.38 -3.30
CA GLU A 63 -19.45 2.37 -4.67
C GLU A 63 -20.25 1.09 -4.96
N CYS A 64 -19.96 0.00 -4.25
CA CYS A 64 -20.68 -1.26 -4.38
C CYS A 64 -20.81 -1.78 -5.82
N ASP A 65 -19.76 -1.57 -6.60
CA ASP A 65 -19.55 -2.20 -7.90
C ASP A 65 -19.15 -3.68 -7.73
N THR A 66 -19.70 -4.55 -8.56
CA THR A 66 -19.36 -5.97 -8.62
C THR A 66 -18.01 -6.25 -9.27
N HIS A 67 -17.43 -5.28 -9.98
CA HIS A 67 -16.13 -5.38 -10.62
C HIS A 67 -14.98 -4.98 -9.68
N THR A 68 -13.81 -5.59 -9.91
CA THR A 68 -12.55 -5.24 -9.21
C THR A 68 -11.86 -4.01 -9.82
N LEU A 69 -12.26 -3.65 -11.04
CA LEU A 69 -11.86 -2.45 -11.75
C LEU A 69 -13.14 -1.62 -11.91
N SER A 70 -13.15 -0.39 -11.40
CA SER A 70 -14.22 0.55 -11.71
C SER A 70 -13.86 1.27 -13.00
N ASP A 71 -14.83 1.44 -13.90
CA ASP A 71 -14.73 2.34 -15.06
C ASP A 71 -14.69 3.83 -14.63
N HIS A 72 -14.97 4.11 -13.35
CA HIS A 72 -14.67 5.39 -12.73
C HIS A 72 -13.27 5.38 -12.14
N PRO A 73 -12.34 6.21 -12.62
CA PRO A 73 -11.09 6.42 -11.91
C PRO A 73 -11.41 7.26 -10.67
N SER A 74 -11.76 6.61 -9.56
CA SER A 74 -11.51 7.24 -8.26
C SER A 74 -10.00 7.53 -8.24
N VAL A 75 -9.68 8.82 -8.22
CA VAL A 75 -8.30 9.26 -8.34
C VAL A 75 -7.60 8.90 -7.02
N ARG A 76 -6.92 7.75 -7.03
CA ARG A 76 -6.08 7.28 -5.92
C ARG A 76 -4.80 8.10 -5.86
N TRP A 77 -4.92 9.31 -5.33
CA TRP A 77 -3.84 10.29 -5.37
C TRP A 77 -3.62 10.98 -4.02
N SER A 78 -2.36 11.25 -3.73
CA SER A 78 -1.90 12.08 -2.63
C SER A 78 -0.96 13.15 -3.15
N SER A 79 -1.11 14.37 -2.66
CA SER A 79 -0.15 15.45 -2.95
C SER A 79 1.26 15.19 -2.38
N ARG A 80 1.41 14.22 -1.46
CA ARG A 80 2.71 13.81 -0.91
C ARG A 80 3.34 12.68 -1.71
N TYR A 81 2.55 11.67 -2.09
CA TYR A 81 3.05 10.40 -2.61
C TYR A 81 2.67 10.13 -4.07
N GLY A 82 1.96 11.06 -4.72
CA GLY A 82 1.43 10.86 -6.06
C GLY A 82 0.36 9.76 -6.09
N ALA A 83 0.43 8.90 -7.10
CA ALA A 83 -0.49 7.79 -7.27
C ALA A 83 -0.35 6.76 -6.14
N CYS A 84 -1.46 6.15 -5.75
CA CYS A 84 -1.49 5.03 -4.81
C CYS A 84 -2.01 3.75 -5.48
N GLY A 85 -1.39 2.63 -5.16
CA GLY A 85 -1.81 1.28 -5.57
C GLY A 85 -3.05 0.82 -4.83
N GLN A 86 -3.62 -0.33 -5.20
CA GLN A 86 -4.84 -0.87 -4.59
C GLN A 86 -4.91 -2.38 -4.73
N ASN A 87 -5.34 -3.04 -3.67
CA ASN A 87 -5.86 -4.39 -3.72
C ASN A 87 -7.36 -4.35 -3.39
N VAL A 88 -8.15 -5.11 -4.14
CA VAL A 88 -9.59 -5.26 -3.95
C VAL A 88 -9.90 -6.74 -3.76
N PHE A 89 -10.80 -7.06 -2.84
CA PHE A 89 -11.34 -8.39 -2.66
C PHE A 89 -12.86 -8.29 -2.51
N ILE A 90 -13.58 -9.11 -3.29
CA ILE A 90 -15.04 -9.15 -3.32
C ILE A 90 -15.47 -10.56 -2.97
N SER A 91 -16.45 -10.71 -2.08
CA SER A 91 -16.97 -12.02 -1.70
C SER A 91 -18.47 -11.99 -1.45
N PRO A 92 -19.22 -13.03 -1.88
CA PRO A 92 -20.64 -13.19 -1.53
C PRO A 92 -20.83 -13.50 -0.03
N THR A 93 -19.76 -13.87 0.68
CA THR A 93 -19.82 -14.18 2.12
C THR A 93 -18.85 -13.31 2.90
N LYS A 94 -19.23 -12.96 4.11
CA LYS A 94 -18.39 -12.15 4.99
C LYS A 94 -17.10 -12.89 5.33
N LYS A 95 -15.95 -12.26 5.05
CA LYS A 95 -14.62 -12.74 5.44
C LYS A 95 -14.01 -11.85 6.53
N ARG A 96 -13.12 -12.44 7.33
CA ARG A 96 -12.25 -11.67 8.24
C ARG A 96 -11.13 -11.04 7.44
N TRP A 97 -10.62 -9.89 7.89
CA TRP A 97 -9.44 -9.28 7.26
C TRP A 97 -8.24 -10.21 7.18
N SER A 98 -8.02 -11.08 8.18
CA SER A 98 -6.95 -12.09 8.12
C SER A 98 -7.06 -13.03 6.93
N HIS A 99 -8.28 -13.40 6.52
CA HIS A 99 -8.52 -14.19 5.30
C HIS A 99 -8.13 -13.35 4.09
N VAL A 100 -8.68 -12.15 3.96
CA VAL A 100 -8.46 -11.28 2.79
C VAL A 100 -6.97 -10.98 2.56
N LEU A 101 -6.23 -10.68 3.64
CA LEU A 101 -4.79 -10.46 3.58
C LEU A 101 -4.02 -11.72 3.15
N SER A 102 -4.47 -12.91 3.57
CA SER A 102 -3.88 -14.18 3.17
C SER A 102 -4.09 -14.45 1.69
N GLU A 103 -5.26 -14.14 1.13
CA GLU A 103 -5.54 -14.31 -0.30
C GLU A 103 -4.68 -13.39 -1.15
N TRP A 104 -4.58 -12.12 -0.79
CA TRP A 104 -3.69 -11.19 -1.49
C TRP A 104 -2.22 -11.58 -1.37
N TRP A 105 -1.79 -12.07 -0.19
CA TRP A 105 -0.41 -12.50 0.02
C TRP A 105 -0.09 -13.79 -0.73
N GLY A 106 -1.05 -14.73 -0.82
CA GLY A 106 -0.87 -16.07 -1.41
C GLY A 106 -0.33 -16.11 -2.83
N GLY A 107 -0.43 -14.99 -3.57
CA GLY A 107 0.26 -14.82 -4.86
C GLY A 107 1.78 -15.05 -4.79
N HIS A 108 2.38 -15.05 -3.60
CA HIS A 108 3.78 -15.44 -3.39
C HIS A 108 4.08 -16.87 -3.85
N GLU A 109 3.10 -17.78 -3.84
CA GLU A 109 3.27 -19.18 -4.27
C GLU A 109 3.51 -19.30 -5.77
N HIS A 110 3.09 -18.30 -6.55
CA HIS A 110 3.26 -18.22 -7.99
C HIS A 110 4.33 -17.21 -8.40
N PHE A 111 4.97 -16.54 -7.44
CA PHE A 111 5.93 -15.48 -7.70
C PHE A 111 7.35 -16.01 -7.70
N HIS A 112 8.07 -15.76 -8.79
CA HIS A 112 9.49 -16.03 -8.94
C HIS A 112 10.26 -14.72 -8.99
N TYR A 113 11.00 -14.41 -7.92
CA TYR A 113 11.75 -13.16 -7.82
C TYR A 113 12.76 -13.03 -8.99
N GLY A 114 12.72 -11.87 -9.67
CA GLY A 114 13.56 -11.56 -10.82
C GLY A 114 13.11 -12.16 -12.15
N SER A 115 12.10 -13.04 -12.17
CA SER A 115 11.59 -13.64 -13.40
C SER A 115 10.65 -12.69 -14.16
N ASN A 116 10.80 -12.62 -15.48
CA ASN A 116 9.87 -11.91 -16.35
C ASN A 116 8.61 -12.73 -16.68
N ASP A 117 8.59 -14.03 -16.35
CA ASP A 117 7.49 -14.95 -16.67
C ASP A 117 6.38 -14.95 -15.60
N ASN A 118 6.49 -14.08 -14.59
CA ASN A 118 5.48 -13.96 -13.56
C ASN A 118 4.12 -13.56 -14.16
N ASN A 119 3.09 -14.36 -13.91
CA ASN A 119 1.73 -14.02 -14.31
C ASN A 119 1.19 -12.89 -13.42
N VAL A 120 1.09 -11.70 -13.99
CA VAL A 120 0.64 -10.47 -13.29
C VAL A 120 -0.70 -10.67 -12.58
N THR A 121 -1.65 -11.37 -13.19
CA THR A 121 -2.98 -11.61 -12.61
C THR A 121 -2.92 -12.40 -11.30
N LEU A 122 -1.92 -13.27 -11.15
CA LEU A 122 -1.74 -14.09 -9.94
C LEU A 122 -0.89 -13.40 -8.88
N VAL A 123 0.11 -12.61 -9.29
CA VAL A 123 1.13 -12.08 -8.35
C VAL A 123 0.91 -10.64 -7.93
N ALA A 124 0.13 -9.84 -8.67
CA ALA A 124 0.06 -8.39 -8.48
C ALA A 124 -0.38 -7.97 -7.07
N SER A 125 -1.32 -8.70 -6.46
CA SER A 125 -1.76 -8.40 -5.08
C SER A 125 -0.65 -8.67 -4.07
N TYR A 126 0.12 -9.75 -4.25
CA TYR A 126 1.26 -10.09 -3.41
C TYR A 126 2.37 -9.04 -3.58
N THR A 127 2.77 -8.74 -4.81
CA THR A 127 3.86 -7.79 -5.08
C THR A 127 3.53 -6.40 -4.55
N GLN A 128 2.25 -5.98 -4.57
CA GLN A 128 1.83 -4.72 -3.95
C GLN A 128 1.99 -4.75 -2.43
N MET A 129 1.58 -5.83 -1.76
CA MET A 129 1.78 -5.97 -0.31
C MET A 129 3.26 -6.02 0.08
N ALA A 130 4.08 -6.63 -0.77
CA ALA A 130 5.53 -6.75 -0.61
C ALA A 130 6.32 -5.58 -1.24
N TRP A 131 5.66 -4.50 -1.67
CA TRP A 131 6.37 -3.43 -2.40
C TRP A 131 7.21 -2.58 -1.45
N TYR A 132 8.52 -2.47 -1.68
CA TYR A 132 9.48 -1.97 -0.68
C TYR A 132 9.15 -0.57 -0.15
N ASN A 133 8.79 0.36 -1.04
CA ASN A 133 8.52 1.75 -0.68
C ASN A 133 7.04 2.08 -0.44
N SER A 134 6.11 1.16 -0.69
CA SER A 134 4.68 1.36 -0.36
C SER A 134 4.46 1.27 1.15
N HIS A 135 4.70 2.38 1.84
CA HIS A 135 4.79 2.45 3.30
C HIS A 135 3.59 3.15 3.96
N GLN A 136 2.65 3.69 3.18
CA GLN A 136 1.41 4.28 3.67
C GLN A 136 0.22 3.43 3.26
N LEU A 137 -0.48 2.88 4.24
CA LEU A 137 -1.61 1.97 4.04
C LEU A 137 -2.91 2.64 4.49
N GLY A 138 -3.95 2.55 3.67
CA GLY A 138 -5.31 2.90 4.07
C GLY A 138 -6.30 1.93 3.47
N CYS A 139 -7.27 1.46 4.26
CA CYS A 139 -8.22 0.44 3.81
C CYS A 139 -9.66 0.87 4.07
N GLY A 140 -10.57 0.32 3.27
CA GLY A 140 -12.01 0.50 3.32
C GLY A 140 -12.75 -0.84 3.28
N PHE A 141 -13.98 -0.84 3.78
CA PHE A 141 -14.85 -2.00 3.79
C PHE A 141 -16.30 -1.58 3.58
N ALA A 142 -17.02 -2.33 2.75
CA ALA A 142 -18.45 -2.16 2.56
C ALA A 142 -19.16 -3.51 2.51
N GLN A 143 -20.34 -3.58 3.14
CA GLN A 143 -21.34 -4.56 2.80
C GLN A 143 -22.28 -3.93 1.78
N CYS A 144 -22.35 -4.54 0.61
CA CYS A 144 -23.11 -4.08 -0.53
C CYS A 144 -24.36 -4.93 -0.70
N SER A 145 -25.46 -4.28 -1.08
CA SER A 145 -26.72 -4.94 -1.40
C SER A 145 -27.16 -4.45 -2.77
N THR A 146 -27.40 -5.36 -3.70
CA THR A 146 -28.06 -5.03 -4.97
C THR A 146 -29.56 -5.17 -4.82
N THR A 147 -30.35 -4.27 -5.41
CA THR A 147 -31.81 -4.38 -5.42
C THR A 147 -32.24 -5.72 -6.00
N GLY A 148 -32.88 -6.57 -5.18
CA GLY A 148 -33.31 -7.92 -5.58
C GLY A 148 -32.22 -9.00 -5.59
N GLY A 149 -30.97 -8.68 -5.20
CA GLY A 149 -29.86 -9.64 -5.14
C GLY A 149 -29.34 -9.92 -3.73
N ALA A 150 -28.51 -10.95 -3.60
CA ALA A 150 -27.86 -11.29 -2.33
C ALA A 150 -26.79 -10.25 -1.96
N PRO A 151 -26.59 -9.96 -0.65
CA PRO A 151 -25.53 -9.05 -0.24
C PRO A 151 -24.16 -9.64 -0.54
N PHE A 152 -23.20 -8.76 -0.84
CA PHE A 152 -21.79 -9.10 -1.01
C PHE A 152 -20.91 -8.12 -0.22
N PHE A 153 -19.63 -8.45 -0.10
CA PHE A 153 -18.70 -7.74 0.77
C PHE A 153 -17.48 -7.31 -0.04
N ARG A 154 -17.12 -6.02 0.04
CA ARG A 154 -15.95 -5.44 -0.61
C ARG A 154 -14.93 -5.03 0.44
N TYR A 155 -13.68 -5.37 0.17
CA TYR A 155 -12.51 -5.06 0.98
C TYR A 155 -11.48 -4.40 0.07
N VAL A 156 -11.04 -3.21 0.46
CA VAL A 156 -10.16 -2.40 -0.37
C VAL A 156 -9.00 -1.92 0.49
N CYS A 157 -7.78 -2.04 0.02
CA CYS A 157 -6.62 -1.38 0.62
C CYS A 157 -5.86 -0.62 -0.46
N ASN A 158 -5.61 0.66 -0.20
CA ASN A 158 -4.77 1.54 -0.98
C ASN A 158 -3.37 1.64 -0.36
N TYR A 159 -2.36 1.73 -1.23
CA TYR A 159 -0.94 1.72 -0.85
C TYR A 159 -0.23 2.91 -1.47
N CYS A 160 0.33 3.81 -0.67
CA CYS A 160 1.05 4.97 -1.15
C CYS A 160 2.54 4.90 -0.71
N PRO A 161 3.48 5.23 -1.59
CA PRO A 161 3.32 5.43 -3.04
C PRO A 161 2.86 4.12 -3.73
N ALA A 162 2.34 4.23 -4.95
CA ALA A 162 1.92 3.08 -5.73
C ALA A 162 3.06 2.09 -5.96
N GLY A 163 2.76 0.81 -5.76
CA GLY A 163 3.65 -0.27 -6.13
C GLY A 163 3.46 -0.74 -7.56
N ASN A 164 3.95 -1.94 -7.84
CA ASN A 164 3.73 -2.64 -9.11
C ASN A 164 4.12 -1.82 -10.35
N ASN A 165 5.22 -1.06 -10.25
CA ASN A 165 5.81 -0.42 -11.42
C ASN A 165 6.11 -1.51 -12.48
N PRO A 166 5.56 -1.39 -13.71
CA PRO A 166 5.74 -2.41 -14.75
C PRO A 166 7.21 -2.76 -15.02
N ASN A 167 8.11 -1.78 -14.90
CA ASN A 167 9.55 -1.96 -15.15
C ASN A 167 10.29 -2.70 -14.01
N ARG A 168 9.64 -2.91 -12.86
CA ARG A 168 10.23 -3.52 -11.67
C ARG A 168 9.29 -4.55 -11.01
N LEU A 169 8.23 -4.99 -11.68
CA LEU A 169 7.20 -5.85 -11.08
C LEU A 169 7.79 -7.17 -10.56
N ASN A 170 8.78 -7.71 -11.26
CA ASN A 170 9.52 -8.91 -10.87
C ASN A 170 10.47 -8.71 -9.69
N ARG A 171 10.70 -7.48 -9.22
CA ARG A 171 11.65 -7.14 -8.15
C ARG A 171 11.03 -6.11 -7.18
N PRO A 172 9.94 -6.47 -6.48
CA PRO A 172 9.16 -5.56 -5.63
C PRO A 172 9.96 -4.96 -4.46
N TYR A 173 11.11 -5.53 -4.15
CA TYR A 173 12.07 -5.05 -3.15
C TYR A 173 13.49 -5.42 -3.57
N THR A 174 14.50 -4.90 -2.88
CA THR A 174 15.90 -5.27 -3.08
C THR A 174 16.24 -6.46 -2.19
N THR A 175 16.78 -7.54 -2.78
CA THR A 175 17.19 -8.72 -1.99
C THR A 175 18.45 -8.45 -1.20
N GLY A 176 18.50 -8.95 0.03
CA GLY A 176 19.69 -8.91 0.88
C GLY A 176 19.36 -9.26 2.33
N THR A 177 20.32 -9.03 3.23
CA THR A 177 20.08 -9.22 4.66
C THR A 177 19.06 -8.21 5.15
N THR A 178 18.15 -8.62 6.04
CA THR A 178 17.14 -7.73 6.63
C THR A 178 17.75 -6.41 7.08
N CYS A 179 17.17 -5.30 6.61
CA CYS A 179 17.60 -3.94 6.91
C CYS A 179 19.04 -3.55 6.47
N SER A 180 19.72 -4.31 5.61
CA SER A 180 21.08 -3.94 5.19
C SER A 180 21.17 -2.62 4.42
N LEU A 181 20.05 -2.13 3.88
CA LEU A 181 19.94 -0.81 3.23
C LEU A 181 19.36 0.28 4.16
N CYS A 182 19.15 -0.03 5.45
CA CYS A 182 18.67 0.93 6.46
C CYS A 182 19.25 0.62 7.85
N PRO A 183 20.57 0.42 8.01
CA PRO A 183 21.16 -0.11 9.24
C PRO A 183 20.87 0.75 10.49
N HIS A 184 20.74 2.06 10.33
CA HIS A 184 20.43 3.01 11.42
C HIS A 184 18.93 3.21 11.67
N SER A 185 18.09 2.58 10.86
CA SER A 185 16.63 2.76 10.85
C SER A 185 15.87 1.44 10.82
N CYS A 186 16.47 0.38 11.35
CA CYS A 186 15.84 -0.93 11.47
C CYS A 186 15.11 -1.05 12.81
N LYS A 187 13.79 -1.15 12.79
CA LYS A 187 12.96 -1.29 14.00
C LYS A 187 11.99 -2.44 13.85
N SER A 188 11.49 -2.94 14.99
CA SER A 188 10.39 -3.90 14.98
C SER A 188 9.04 -3.22 15.18
N PRO A 189 8.20 -3.05 14.13
CA PRO A 189 6.83 -2.60 14.28
C PRO A 189 5.88 -3.72 14.76
N CYS A 190 6.32 -4.98 14.81
CA CYS A 190 5.50 -6.09 15.29
C CYS A 190 5.56 -6.27 16.80
N TYR A 191 4.48 -6.81 17.34
CA TYR A 191 4.41 -7.26 18.74
C TYR A 191 5.48 -8.33 19.02
N ARG A 192 6.09 -8.27 20.21
CA ARG A 192 7.17 -9.18 20.67
C ARG A 192 8.46 -9.14 19.84
N HIS A 193 8.70 -8.06 19.10
CA HIS A 193 9.96 -7.89 18.37
C HIS A 193 10.25 -8.97 17.32
N THR A 194 9.20 -9.56 16.73
CA THR A 194 9.31 -10.72 15.83
C THR A 194 9.44 -10.35 14.35
N CYS A 195 9.50 -9.07 13.99
CA CYS A 195 9.67 -8.63 12.61
C CYS A 195 10.52 -7.38 12.55
N TYR A 196 11.51 -7.29 11.65
CA TYR A 196 12.37 -6.12 11.50
C TYR A 196 12.20 -5.52 10.11
N LEU A 197 12.00 -4.21 10.06
CA LEU A 197 11.73 -3.46 8.84
C LEU A 197 12.39 -2.08 8.91
N CYS A 198 12.66 -1.51 7.74
CA CYS A 198 13.18 -0.15 7.62
C CYS A 198 12.12 0.88 8.05
N THR A 199 12.54 1.95 8.72
CA THR A 199 11.65 3.03 9.21
C THR A 199 12.08 4.43 8.78
N ASN A 200 13.04 4.55 7.87
CA ASN A 200 13.49 5.80 7.22
C ASN A 200 12.77 5.98 5.89
N ALA A 201 11.44 5.97 5.91
CA ALA A 201 10.63 6.21 4.71
C ALA A 201 10.69 7.69 4.32
N CYS A 202 10.86 7.99 3.03
CA CYS A 202 10.69 9.34 2.52
C CYS A 202 9.22 9.77 2.63
N HIS A 203 8.99 10.96 3.20
CA HIS A 203 7.65 11.53 3.38
C HIS A 203 7.05 12.14 2.10
N TYR A 204 7.72 11.96 0.98
CA TYR A 204 7.37 12.46 -0.33
C TYR A 204 7.61 11.39 -1.40
N SER A 205 7.08 11.62 -2.59
CA SER A 205 7.47 10.90 -3.80
C SER A 205 7.70 11.89 -4.91
N ASP A 206 8.57 11.50 -5.83
CA ASP A 206 8.72 12.24 -7.07
C ASP A 206 7.52 11.98 -7.97
N LEU A 207 6.90 13.05 -8.43
CA LEU A 207 5.78 13.05 -9.35
C LEU A 207 6.25 13.02 -10.80
N TRP A 208 7.48 13.45 -11.06
CA TRP A 208 8.13 13.30 -12.36
C TRP A 208 9.08 12.11 -12.37
N LEU A 209 8.97 11.29 -13.41
CA LEU A 209 9.77 10.07 -13.56
C LEU A 209 11.28 10.34 -13.72
N ASN A 210 11.65 11.54 -14.18
CA ASN A 210 13.02 11.92 -14.49
C ASN A 210 13.69 12.79 -13.41
N CYS A 211 13.12 12.94 -12.21
CA CYS A 211 13.71 13.75 -11.13
C CYS A 211 15.16 13.36 -10.83
N GLY A 212 15.46 12.06 -10.72
CA GLY A 212 16.83 11.59 -10.48
C GLY A 212 17.81 11.86 -11.63
N GLN A 213 17.33 12.04 -12.88
CA GLN A 213 18.19 12.50 -13.98
C GLN A 213 18.40 14.01 -13.90
N LEU A 214 17.32 14.77 -13.69
CA LEU A 214 17.38 16.23 -13.57
C LEU A 214 18.28 16.66 -12.42
N ASP A 215 18.29 15.94 -11.31
CA ASP A 215 19.11 16.23 -10.15
C ASP A 215 20.61 16.06 -10.43
N LYS A 216 20.98 14.97 -11.10
CA LYS A 216 22.37 14.69 -11.49
C LYS A 216 22.97 15.78 -12.37
N GLU A 217 22.18 16.33 -13.28
CA GLU A 217 22.63 17.35 -14.23
C GLU A 217 22.45 18.79 -13.69
N TRP A 218 21.40 19.04 -12.90
CA TRP A 218 20.89 20.37 -12.60
C TRP A 218 20.32 20.53 -11.18
N HIS A 219 20.97 19.97 -10.13
CA HIS A 219 20.51 20.02 -8.74
C HIS A 219 20.02 21.41 -8.27
N GLU A 220 20.85 22.45 -8.41
CA GLU A 220 20.50 23.82 -7.97
C GLU A 220 19.27 24.38 -8.69
N TRP A 221 19.15 24.10 -9.99
CA TRP A 221 18.00 24.52 -10.79
C TRP A 221 16.73 23.76 -10.44
N LEU A 222 16.85 22.48 -10.06
CA LEU A 222 15.75 21.61 -9.68
C LEU A 222 15.23 21.94 -8.27
N CYS A 223 16.13 22.00 -7.29
CA CYS A 223 15.79 21.98 -5.87
C CYS A 223 15.82 23.37 -5.20
N ASN A 224 16.66 24.29 -5.68
CA ASN A 224 16.97 25.54 -4.96
C ASN A 224 16.47 26.82 -5.66
N THR A 225 15.85 26.70 -6.83
CA THR A 225 15.33 27.86 -7.57
C THR A 225 14.05 28.42 -6.94
N LYS A 226 14.07 29.70 -6.57
CA LYS A 226 12.96 30.38 -5.86
C LYS A 226 11.88 31.00 -6.77
N THR A 227 12.01 30.88 -8.09
CA THR A 227 10.96 31.33 -9.02
C THR A 227 9.70 30.45 -8.88
N LYS A 228 8.55 30.92 -9.39
CA LYS A 228 7.31 30.11 -9.39
C LYS A 228 7.53 28.74 -10.05
N GLN A 229 8.24 28.71 -11.17
CA GLN A 229 8.60 27.50 -11.88
C GLN A 229 9.58 26.62 -11.08
N GLY A 230 10.53 27.22 -10.38
CA GLY A 230 11.46 26.49 -9.50
C GLY A 230 10.76 25.81 -8.34
N VAL A 231 9.83 26.51 -7.69
CA VAL A 231 8.99 25.92 -6.63
C VAL A 231 8.14 24.77 -7.16
N GLU A 232 7.64 24.87 -8.39
CA GLU A 232 6.87 23.78 -9.02
C GLU A 232 7.74 22.56 -9.31
N ARG A 233 8.95 22.76 -9.88
CA ARG A 233 9.93 21.68 -10.06
C ARG A 233 10.27 20.99 -8.74
N PHE A 234 10.62 21.76 -7.72
CA PHE A 234 10.91 21.26 -6.39
C PHE A 234 9.73 20.43 -5.84
N LYS A 235 8.48 20.91 -6.00
CA LYS A 235 7.29 20.16 -5.57
C LYS A 235 7.12 18.82 -6.27
N ASN A 236 7.44 18.76 -7.57
CA ASN A 236 7.34 17.53 -8.35
C ASN A 236 8.52 16.58 -8.12
N CYS A 237 9.65 17.05 -7.58
CA CYS A 237 10.85 16.26 -7.29
C CYS A 237 11.25 16.29 -5.82
N ARG A 238 10.27 16.36 -4.91
CA ARG A 238 10.53 16.52 -3.47
C ARG A 238 11.31 15.39 -2.87
N ALA A 239 11.08 14.14 -3.29
CA ALA A 239 11.79 13.01 -2.74
C ALA A 239 13.27 13.11 -3.11
N THR A 240 13.57 13.34 -4.39
CA THR A 240 14.94 13.59 -4.86
C THR A 240 15.60 14.76 -4.13
N CYS A 241 14.89 15.88 -3.94
CA CYS A 241 15.46 17.08 -3.34
C CYS A 241 15.60 17.04 -1.80
N GLN A 242 14.81 16.24 -1.08
CA GLN A 242 14.71 16.33 0.38
C GLN A 242 15.07 15.03 1.12
N CYS A 243 14.91 13.87 0.49
CA CYS A 243 14.96 12.59 1.17
C CYS A 243 16.37 11.97 1.14
N VAL A 244 17.29 12.59 1.88
CA VAL A 244 18.67 12.11 2.02
C VAL A 244 18.71 10.98 3.06
N ASN A 245 19.34 9.85 2.71
CA ASN A 245 19.43 8.64 3.56
C ASN A 245 18.08 7.99 3.91
N GLU A 246 17.03 8.31 3.15
CA GLU A 246 15.71 7.70 3.25
C GLU A 246 15.48 6.75 2.08
N ILE A 247 14.60 5.76 2.28
CA ILE A 247 14.16 4.88 1.21
C ILE A 247 13.06 5.60 0.43
N THR A 248 13.29 5.77 -0.87
CA THR A 248 12.41 6.45 -1.83
C THR A 248 11.80 5.48 -2.83
#